data_AF-A0A2D9S8V8-F1
#
_entry.id   AF-A0A2D9S8V8-F1
#
_cell.length_a   1.000
_cell.length_b   1.000
_cell.length_c   1.000
_cell.angle_alpha   90.00
_cell.angle_beta   90.00
_cell.angle_gamma   90.00
#
_symmetry.space_group_name_H-M   'P 1'
#
loop_
_entity.id
_entity.type
_entity.pdbx_description
1 polymer ?
#
loop_
_entity_poly.entity_id
_entity_poly.type
_entity_poly.pdbx_seq_one_letter_code
_entity_poly.pdbx_strand_id
1 'polypeptide(L)'
;MCSVTGLRFWSRDENRTTSGDTVEDSYTFIGNPIIKGFPMRGKELKDAMRETFLDYFEQRGHARIDPYPVLARWRDDIHLTIASIA
;
A
#
# COMPACT_ATOMS: atom_id res chain seq x y z
N MET A 1 3.30 -1.92 -22.48
CA MET A 1 3.46 -3.34 -22.09
C MET A 1 4.82 -3.45 -21.42
N CYS A 2 4.95 -4.17 -20.32
CA CYS A 2 6.21 -4.32 -19.60
C CYS A 2 7.18 -5.15 -20.46
N SER A 3 8.39 -4.64 -20.68
CA SER A 3 9.44 -5.33 -21.45
C SER A 3 9.88 -6.65 -20.81
N VAL A 4 9.80 -6.76 -19.47
CA VAL A 4 10.29 -7.93 -18.71
C VAL A 4 9.22 -9.01 -18.56
N THR A 5 7.99 -8.63 -18.20
CA THR A 5 6.92 -9.58 -17.85
C THR A 5 5.89 -9.79 -18.96
N GLY A 6 5.85 -8.91 -19.97
CA GLY A 6 4.81 -8.91 -21.00
C GLY A 6 3.43 -8.42 -20.51
N LEU A 7 3.28 -8.06 -19.23
CA LEU A 7 2.02 -7.60 -18.67
C LEU A 7 1.72 -6.14 -19.05
N ARG A 8 0.43 -5.77 -19.02
CA ARG A 8 0.02 -4.37 -19.19
C ARG A 8 0.19 -3.61 -17.87
N PHE A 9 0.68 -2.38 -17.95
CA PHE A 9 0.83 -1.48 -16.82
C PHE A 9 0.52 -0.05 -17.26
N TRP A 10 0.22 0.82 -16.30
CA TRP A 10 -0.07 2.24 -16.52
C TRP A 10 1.07 3.08 -15.95
N SER A 11 1.49 4.08 -16.70
CA SER A 11 2.52 5.04 -16.28
C SER A 11 2.16 6.43 -16.82
N ARG A 12 2.48 7.47 -16.05
CA ARG A 12 2.48 8.85 -16.57
C ARG A 12 3.82 9.25 -17.19
N ASP A 13 4.86 8.46 -16.96
CA ASP A 13 6.15 8.60 -17.63
C ASP A 13 6.09 7.86 -18.97
N GLU A 14 6.14 8.62 -20.06
CA GLU A 14 6.05 8.14 -21.44
C GLU A 14 7.27 7.29 -21.84
N ASN A 15 8.40 7.45 -21.16
CA ASN A 15 9.64 6.72 -21.46
C ASN A 15 9.74 5.39 -20.69
N ARG A 16 8.79 5.12 -19.78
CA ARG A 16 8.86 3.94 -18.92
C ARG A 16 8.53 2.66 -19.69
N THR A 17 9.45 1.70 -19.65
CA THR A 17 9.32 0.40 -20.32
C THR A 17 9.00 -0.76 -19.36
N THR A 18 9.25 -0.60 -18.05
CA THR A 18 9.05 -1.62 -17.00
C THR A 18 7.88 -1.26 -16.07
N SER A 19 7.26 -2.25 -15.42
CA SER A 19 6.10 -2.02 -14.54
C SER A 19 6.44 -1.42 -13.17
N GLY A 20 7.69 -1.50 -12.72
CA GLY A 20 8.07 -1.11 -11.36
C GLY A 20 8.07 -2.25 -10.34
N ASP A 21 7.77 -3.47 -10.77
CA ASP A 21 7.72 -4.67 -9.95
C ASP A 21 8.35 -5.84 -10.71
N THR A 22 9.63 -5.67 -11.03
CA THR A 22 10.42 -6.63 -11.83
C THR A 22 11.86 -6.67 -11.35
N VAL A 23 12.64 -7.64 -11.84
CA VAL A 23 14.08 -7.74 -11.55
C VAL A 23 14.90 -6.55 -12.06
N GLU A 24 14.37 -5.78 -13.04
CA GLU A 24 15.01 -4.56 -13.54
C GLU A 24 14.62 -3.31 -12.72
N ASP A 25 13.61 -3.42 -11.84
CA ASP A 25 13.10 -2.33 -11.01
C ASP A 25 13.56 -2.49 -9.55
N SER A 26 14.84 -2.17 -9.28
CA SER A 26 15.38 -2.19 -7.92
C SER A 26 14.78 -1.08 -7.03
N TYR A 27 14.74 -1.31 -5.71
CA TYR A 27 14.27 -0.30 -4.76
C TYR A 27 15.17 0.95 -4.74
N THR A 28 14.62 2.07 -5.20
CA THR A 28 15.32 3.37 -5.25
C THR A 28 15.18 4.19 -3.97
N PHE A 29 14.25 3.81 -3.08
CA PHE A 29 13.93 4.55 -1.87
C PHE A 29 14.80 4.19 -0.66
N ILE A 30 15.66 3.16 -0.76
CA ILE A 30 16.59 2.79 0.31
C ILE A 30 17.66 3.87 0.43
N GLY A 31 17.73 4.53 1.60
CA GLY A 31 18.62 5.68 1.81
C GLY A 31 18.13 6.99 1.17
N ASN A 32 17.03 6.97 0.42
CA ASN A 32 16.46 8.13 -0.27
C ASN A 32 14.92 8.19 -0.07
N PRO A 33 14.43 8.70 1.08
CA PRO A 33 13.00 8.78 1.35
C PRO A 33 12.24 9.60 0.30
N ILE A 34 11.27 8.99 -0.38
CA ILE A 34 10.49 9.62 -1.46
C ILE A 34 9.21 10.32 -0.97
N ILE A 35 8.80 10.07 0.27
CA ILE A 35 7.59 10.66 0.88
C ILE A 35 8.03 11.78 1.83
N LYS A 36 7.60 13.01 1.54
CA LYS A 36 7.87 14.19 2.39
C LYS A 36 6.89 14.26 3.57
N GLY A 37 7.26 14.99 4.61
CA GLY A 37 6.39 15.26 5.78
C GLY A 37 6.42 14.19 6.87
N PHE A 38 7.22 13.12 6.70
CA PHE A 38 7.34 12.02 7.66
C PHE A 38 8.80 11.81 8.09
N PRO A 39 9.39 12.70 8.91
CA PRO A 39 10.78 12.57 9.37
C PRO A 39 10.98 11.46 10.42
N MET A 40 9.90 11.05 11.10
CA MET A 40 9.91 10.02 12.13
C MET A 40 10.12 8.61 11.57
N ARG A 41 10.42 7.64 12.44
CA ARG A 41 10.64 6.23 12.08
C ARG A 41 9.88 5.30 13.03
N GLY A 42 9.79 4.02 12.66
CA GLY A 42 9.22 2.98 13.52
C GLY A 42 7.73 3.18 13.81
N LYS A 43 7.33 3.04 15.08
CA LYS A 43 5.91 3.11 15.50
C LYS A 43 5.28 4.47 15.20
N GLU A 44 6.00 5.56 15.45
CA GLU A 44 5.50 6.92 15.20
C GLU A 44 5.16 7.14 13.72
N LEU A 45 6.04 6.69 12.83
CA LEU A 45 5.79 6.73 11.39
C LEU A 45 4.54 5.93 11.02
N LYS A 46 4.42 4.70 11.54
CA LYS A 46 3.28 3.82 11.27
C LYS A 46 1.96 4.45 11.72
N ASP A 47 1.94 5.02 12.92
CA ASP A 47 0.73 5.63 13.47
C ASP A 47 0.37 6.91 12.71
N ALA A 48 1.35 7.77 12.38
CA ALA A 48 1.12 8.97 11.58
C ALA A 48 0.57 8.66 10.17
N MET A 49 1.14 7.65 9.49
CA MET A 49 0.64 7.25 8.16
C MET A 49 -0.76 6.62 8.23
N ARG A 50 -1.08 5.87 9.30
CA ARG A 50 -2.43 5.33 9.51
C ARG A 50 -3.46 6.45 9.61
N GLU A 51 -3.23 7.43 10.47
CA GLU A 51 -4.16 8.56 10.63
C GLU A 51 -4.26 9.37 9.34
N THR A 52 -3.14 9.65 8.67
CA THR A 52 -3.14 10.36 7.38
C THR A 52 -4.04 9.69 6.34
N PHE A 53 -4.00 8.36 6.25
CA PHE A 53 -4.83 7.61 5.32
C PHE A 53 -6.31 7.63 5.73
N LEU A 54 -6.60 7.39 7.01
CA LEU A 54 -7.99 7.33 7.50
C LEU A 54 -8.67 8.70 7.41
N ASP A 55 -8.01 9.76 7.86
CA ASP A 55 -8.52 11.13 7.83
C ASP A 55 -8.81 11.60 6.39
N TYR A 56 -7.96 11.23 5.43
CA TYR A 56 -8.16 11.57 4.02
C TYR A 56 -9.50 11.05 3.46
N PHE A 57 -9.86 9.81 3.79
CA PHE A 57 -11.11 9.20 3.35
C PHE A 57 -12.30 9.63 4.20
N GLU A 58 -12.11 9.83 5.51
CA GLU A 58 -13.17 10.31 6.40
C GLU A 58 -13.67 11.70 5.98
N GLN A 59 -12.77 12.62 5.64
CA GLN A 59 -13.11 13.95 5.10
C GLN A 59 -13.85 13.89 3.75
N ARG A 60 -13.88 12.75 3.08
CA ARG A 60 -14.57 12.51 1.80
C ARG A 60 -15.86 11.69 1.98
N GLY A 61 -16.31 11.51 3.21
CA GLY A 61 -17.59 10.86 3.54
C GLY A 61 -17.50 9.35 3.74
N HIS A 62 -16.30 8.77 3.87
CA HIS A 62 -16.15 7.37 4.24
C HIS A 62 -16.21 7.21 5.77
N ALA A 63 -16.89 6.17 6.26
CA ALA A 63 -16.92 5.87 7.69
C ALA A 63 -15.63 5.15 8.11
N ARG A 64 -15.05 5.58 9.24
CA ARG A 64 -13.94 4.89 9.90
C ARG A 64 -14.46 3.68 10.67
N ILE A 65 -13.82 2.52 10.49
CA ILE A 65 -14.18 1.25 11.14
C ILE A 65 -12.93 0.68 11.83
N ASP A 66 -13.11 0.19 13.06
CA ASP A 66 -12.04 -0.46 13.80
C ASP A 66 -11.64 -1.80 13.15
N PRO A 67 -10.34 -2.18 13.22
CA PRO A 67 -9.88 -3.41 12.60
C PRO A 67 -10.53 -4.64 13.24
N TYR A 68 -10.90 -5.60 12.41
CA TYR A 68 -11.41 -6.90 12.84
C TYR A 68 -10.26 -7.79 13.36
N PRO A 69 -10.54 -8.81 14.18
CA PRO A 69 -9.54 -9.76 14.66
C PRO A 69 -8.82 -10.46 13.51
N VAL A 70 -7.54 -10.78 13.69
CA VAL A 70 -6.77 -11.57 12.71
C VAL A 70 -7.28 -13.01 12.54
N LEU A 71 -8.04 -13.52 13.51
CA LEU A 71 -8.75 -14.79 13.44
C LEU A 71 -10.13 -14.55 12.84
N ALA A 72 -10.43 -15.20 11.72
CA ALA A 72 -11.69 -15.06 11.00
C ALA A 72 -12.82 -15.78 11.76
N ARG A 73 -13.37 -15.13 12.79
CA ARG A 73 -14.47 -15.68 13.61
C ARG A 73 -15.85 -15.54 12.98
N TRP A 74 -15.96 -14.84 11.86
CA TRP A 74 -17.21 -14.51 11.16
C TRP A 74 -17.52 -15.43 9.98
N ARG A 75 -16.61 -16.34 9.64
CA ARG A 75 -16.69 -17.26 8.49
C ARG A 75 -15.93 -18.55 8.80
N ASP A 76 -16.15 -19.60 8.03
CA ASP A 76 -15.65 -20.96 8.30
C ASP A 76 -14.75 -21.54 7.20
N ASP A 77 -14.60 -20.85 6.07
CA ASP A 77 -13.81 -21.27 4.91
C ASP A 77 -12.33 -20.84 4.99
N ILE A 78 -11.99 -19.87 5.83
CA ILE A 78 -10.61 -19.43 6.10
C ILE A 78 -10.38 -19.23 7.60
N HIS A 79 -9.16 -19.49 8.06
CA HIS A 79 -8.82 -19.37 9.49
C HIS A 79 -8.37 -17.96 9.90
N LEU A 80 -7.75 -17.21 8.98
CA LEU A 80 -7.12 -15.91 9.22
C LEU A 80 -7.62 -14.86 8.23
N THR A 81 -7.63 -13.60 8.63
CA THR A 81 -7.90 -12.46 7.73
C THR A 81 -6.74 -12.28 6.77
N ILE A 82 -6.96 -12.63 5.50
CA ILE A 82 -5.94 -12.56 4.44
C ILE A 82 -5.97 -11.25 3.65
N ALA A 83 -7.07 -10.49 3.74
CA ALA A 83 -7.27 -9.21 3.07
C ALA A 83 -8.30 -8.36 3.83
N SER A 84 -8.34 -7.06 3.57
CA SER A 84 -9.33 -6.15 4.18
C SER A 84 -10.77 -6.39 3.71
N ILE A 85 -10.98 -7.13 2.62
CA ILE A 85 -12.29 -7.52 2.10
C ILE A 85 -12.75 -8.90 2.60
N ALA A 86 -11.87 -9.63 3.30
CA ALA A 86 -12.11 -11.01 3.77
C ALA A 86 -12.82 -11.04 5.12
#